data_AF-A0A9Q0SFY6-F1
#
_entry.id   AF-A0A9Q0SFY6-F1
#
_cell.length_a   1.000
_cell.length_b   1.000
_cell.length_c   1.000
_cell.angle_alpha   90.00
_cell.angle_beta   90.00
_cell.angle_gamma   90.00
#
_symmetry.space_group_name_H-M   'P 1'
#
loop_
_entity.id
_entity.type
_entity.pdbx_description
1 polymer ?
#
loop_
_entity_poly.entity_id
_entity_poly.type
_entity_poly.pdbx_seq_one_letter_code
_entity_poly.pdbx_strand_id
1 'polypeptide(L)'
;MAHVAQGQQEVPDNLRKQLAVAVRSVQWSYAIFWSQSTRQQGVLEWGDGYYNGDIKTRKVEAMELKPDKIGLQRSEDLRELFKSLLGGETDQQAKSSSPVLSPEDLSDEEWYYLVCMSFVFNPGEGLPGRALTNKQPIWLCNAQYADSKVFSRSLLAKSASIQVRRSICI
;
A
#
# COMPACT_ATOMS: atom_id res chain seq x y z
N MET A 1 -17.62 2.52 36.70
CA MET A 1 -16.51 2.90 35.81
C MET A 1 -16.56 1.96 34.62
N ALA A 2 -16.90 2.47 33.43
CA ALA A 2 -17.09 1.63 32.25
C ALA A 2 -15.73 1.26 31.65
N HIS A 3 -15.48 -0.04 31.53
CA HIS A 3 -14.35 -0.58 30.78
C HIS A 3 -14.62 -0.34 29.29
N VAL A 4 -13.87 0.57 28.66
CA VAL A 4 -13.88 0.70 27.20
C VAL A 4 -13.01 -0.44 26.67
N ALA A 5 -13.65 -1.46 26.11
CA ALA A 5 -12.99 -2.46 25.30
C ALA A 5 -12.48 -1.76 24.03
N GLN A 6 -11.18 -1.48 23.96
CA GLN A 6 -10.53 -1.09 22.72
C GLN A 6 -10.46 -2.34 21.84
N GLY A 7 -11.32 -2.37 20.82
CA GLY A 7 -11.33 -3.44 19.84
C GLY A 7 -9.98 -3.56 19.15
N GLN A 8 -9.33 -4.70 19.36
CA GLN A 8 -8.17 -5.11 18.58
C GLN A 8 -8.65 -5.31 17.14
N GLN A 9 -8.21 -4.45 16.22
CA GLN A 9 -8.52 -4.64 14.81
C GLN A 9 -7.41 -5.49 14.21
N GLU A 10 -7.46 -6.80 14.48
CA GLU A 10 -6.65 -7.77 13.72
C GLU A 10 -6.98 -7.59 12.24
N VAL A 11 -5.93 -7.47 11.42
CA VAL A 11 -6.09 -7.39 9.97
C VAL A 11 -6.73 -8.71 9.51
N PRO A 12 -7.93 -8.69 8.92
CA PRO A 12 -8.58 -9.93 8.50
C PRO A 12 -7.70 -10.70 7.51
N ASP A 13 -7.60 -12.02 7.67
CA ASP A 13 -6.80 -12.91 6.80
C ASP A 13 -7.16 -12.82 5.30
N ASN A 14 -8.32 -12.24 4.98
CA ASN A 14 -8.82 -12.05 3.63
C ASN A 14 -8.82 -10.59 3.16
N LEU A 15 -8.28 -9.64 3.92
CA LEU A 15 -8.35 -8.21 3.62
C LEU A 15 -7.80 -7.90 2.23
N ARG A 16 -6.60 -8.39 1.91
CA ARG A 16 -6.03 -8.22 0.56
C ARG A 16 -6.93 -8.73 -0.56
N LYS A 17 -7.62 -9.85 -0.35
CA LYS A 17 -8.56 -10.40 -1.35
C LYS A 17 -9.76 -9.48 -1.51
N GLN A 18 -10.26 -8.89 -0.42
CA GLN A 18 -11.32 -7.89 -0.47
C GLN A 18 -10.86 -6.60 -1.19
N LEU A 19 -9.65 -6.12 -0.88
CA LEU A 19 -9.02 -5.01 -1.58
C LEU A 19 -8.86 -5.30 -3.07
N ALA A 20 -8.47 -6.53 -3.43
CA ALA A 20 -8.35 -6.95 -4.82
C ALA A 20 -9.68 -6.85 -5.59
N VAL A 21 -10.78 -7.29 -4.97
CA VAL A 21 -12.12 -7.15 -5.55
C VAL A 21 -12.47 -5.68 -5.72
N ALA A 22 -12.29 -4.86 -4.68
CA ALA A 22 -12.63 -3.44 -4.71
C ALA A 22 -11.83 -2.69 -5.78
N VAL A 23 -10.49 -2.77 -5.75
CA VAL A 23 -9.58 -2.09 -6.67
C VAL A 23 -9.90 -2.42 -8.12
N ARG A 24 -10.14 -3.69 -8.43
CA ARG A 24 -10.44 -4.12 -9.79
C ARG A 24 -11.82 -3.70 -10.26
N SER A 25 -12.82 -3.68 -9.38
CA SER A 25 -14.17 -3.24 -9.73
C SER A 25 -14.21 -1.79 -10.20
N VAL A 26 -13.30 -0.94 -9.71
CA VAL A 26 -13.19 0.47 -10.09
C VAL A 26 -11.94 0.79 -10.93
N GLN A 27 -11.21 -0.24 -11.36
CA GLN A 27 -10.00 -0.14 -12.20
C GLN A 27 -8.93 0.81 -11.63
N TRP A 28 -8.64 0.71 -10.34
CA TRP A 28 -7.55 1.47 -9.71
C TRP A 28 -6.23 0.72 -9.78
N SER A 29 -5.12 1.47 -9.66
CA SER A 29 -3.77 0.88 -9.62
C SER A 29 -3.46 0.17 -8.31
N TYR A 30 -4.00 0.63 -7.18
CA TYR A 30 -3.74 0.00 -5.89
C TYR A 30 -4.75 0.43 -4.83
N ALA A 31 -4.76 -0.28 -3.70
CA ALA A 31 -5.35 0.17 -2.44
C ALA A 31 -4.41 -0.15 -1.27
N ILE A 32 -4.50 0.67 -0.23
CA ILE A 32 -3.71 0.54 1.00
C ILE A 32 -4.65 0.64 2.18
N PHE A 33 -4.52 -0.31 3.10
CA PHE A 33 -5.14 -0.26 4.40
C PHE A 33 -4.13 0.26 5.43
N TRP A 34 -4.46 1.39 6.06
CA TRP A 34 -3.70 1.94 7.16
C TRP A 34 -4.30 1.47 8.48
N SER A 35 -3.52 0.73 9.27
CA SER A 35 -3.94 0.23 10.59
C SER A 35 -3.55 1.21 11.69
N GLN A 36 -4.30 1.19 12.80
CA GLN A 36 -3.90 1.92 13.99
C GLN A 36 -2.64 1.27 14.60
N SER A 37 -1.64 2.09 14.90
CA SER A 37 -0.41 1.63 15.53
C SER A 37 -0.68 1.12 16.94
N THR A 38 -0.06 0.00 17.29
CA THR A 38 -0.10 -0.55 18.65
C THR A 38 0.79 0.21 19.63
N ARG A 39 1.76 0.99 19.11
CA ARG A 39 2.75 1.70 19.92
C ARG A 39 2.31 3.11 20.30
N GLN A 40 1.49 3.74 19.46
CA GLN A 40 1.05 5.12 19.64
C GLN A 40 -0.40 5.29 19.22
N GLN A 41 -1.24 5.76 20.14
CA GLN A 41 -2.67 5.92 19.90
C GLN A 41 -2.94 6.96 18.81
N GLY A 42 -3.77 6.59 17.83
CA GLY A 42 -4.19 7.47 16.75
C GLY A 42 -3.18 7.62 15.60
N VAL A 43 -1.97 7.07 15.75
CA VAL A 43 -1.00 6.99 14.66
C VAL A 43 -1.41 5.87 13.71
N LEU A 44 -1.32 6.13 12.41
CA LEU A 44 -1.60 5.17 11.35
C LEU A 44 -0.30 4.68 10.71
N GLU A 45 -0.19 3.36 10.58
CA GLU A 45 0.91 2.66 9.92
C GLU A 45 0.38 1.71 8.85
N TRP A 46 1.26 1.21 7.99
CA TRP A 46 0.86 0.25 6.97
C TRP A 46 0.32 -1.04 7.60
N GLY A 47 -0.90 -1.43 7.23
CA GLY A 47 -1.49 -2.71 7.65
C GLY A 47 -1.44 -3.75 6.53
N ASP A 48 -2.05 -3.45 5.38
CA ASP A 48 -2.08 -4.34 4.22
C ASP A 48 -2.33 -3.52 2.93
N GLY A 49 -2.25 -4.16 1.77
CA GLY A 49 -2.53 -3.49 0.50
C GLY A 49 -2.65 -4.46 -0.67
N TYR A 50 -3.17 -3.94 -1.78
CA TYR A 50 -3.26 -4.65 -3.05
C TYR A 50 -2.75 -3.77 -4.18
N TYR A 51 -1.85 -4.30 -4.99
CA TYR A 51 -1.30 -3.69 -6.19
C TYR A 51 -1.89 -4.32 -7.46
N ASN A 52 -2.33 -3.45 -8.36
CA ASN A 52 -2.97 -3.74 -9.65
C ASN A 52 -2.38 -2.91 -10.80
N GLY A 53 -1.31 -2.16 -10.55
CA GLY A 53 -0.65 -1.29 -11.53
C GLY A 53 0.14 -2.06 -12.58
N ASP A 54 1.01 -1.36 -13.28
CA ASP A 54 1.85 -1.92 -14.33
C ASP A 54 3.05 -2.69 -13.78
N ILE A 55 3.07 -3.99 -14.08
CA ILE A 55 4.14 -4.91 -13.70
C ILE A 55 5.13 -5.01 -14.87
N LYS A 56 6.40 -4.69 -14.66
CA LYS A 56 7.45 -4.73 -15.71
C LYS A 56 7.53 -6.09 -16.41
N THR A 57 7.39 -7.18 -15.67
CA THR A 57 7.46 -8.57 -16.17
C THR A 57 6.18 -9.03 -16.89
N ARG A 58 5.10 -8.23 -16.89
CA ARG A 58 3.80 -8.54 -17.52
C ARG A 58 3.90 -8.76 -19.04
N LYS A 59 4.99 -8.32 -19.70
CA LYS A 59 5.20 -8.59 -21.13
C LYS A 59 5.65 -10.02 -21.43
N VAL A 60 6.14 -10.80 -20.47
CA VAL A 60 6.76 -12.12 -20.74
C VAL A 60 5.90 -13.30 -20.28
N GLU A 61 5.04 -13.13 -19.27
CA GLU A 61 4.32 -14.26 -18.64
C GLU A 61 2.79 -14.22 -18.81
N ALA A 62 2.30 -13.69 -19.94
CA ALA A 62 0.87 -13.72 -20.29
C ALA A 62 0.36 -15.11 -20.72
N MET A 63 0.90 -16.19 -20.15
CA MET A 63 0.44 -17.55 -20.35
C MET A 63 -0.26 -18.03 -19.07
N GLU A 64 -1.58 -18.19 -19.14
CA GLU A 64 -2.39 -19.10 -18.28
C GLU A 64 -2.74 -18.70 -16.82
N LEU A 65 -2.44 -17.51 -16.29
CA LEU A 65 -2.86 -17.12 -14.92
C LEU A 65 -4.00 -16.10 -14.87
N LYS A 66 -5.01 -16.34 -14.01
CA LYS A 66 -6.09 -15.38 -13.74
C LYS A 66 -5.48 -14.07 -13.19
N PRO A 67 -5.86 -12.89 -13.71
CA PRO A 67 -5.27 -11.60 -13.31
C PRO A 67 -5.33 -11.34 -11.80
N ASP A 68 -6.35 -11.86 -11.13
CA ASP A 68 -6.55 -11.84 -9.68
C ASP A 68 -5.37 -12.48 -8.94
N LYS A 69 -4.92 -13.65 -9.40
CA LYS A 69 -3.83 -14.40 -8.79
C LYS A 69 -2.50 -13.68 -8.98
N ILE A 70 -2.31 -13.06 -10.16
CA ILE A 70 -1.10 -12.31 -10.48
C ILE A 70 -0.97 -11.08 -9.58
N GLY A 71 -2.03 -10.26 -9.47
CA GLY A 71 -1.99 -9.08 -8.61
C GLY A 71 -1.83 -9.43 -7.12
N LEU A 72 -2.45 -10.53 -6.67
CA LEU A 72 -2.29 -11.01 -5.30
C LEU A 72 -0.84 -11.45 -5.03
N GLN A 73 -0.27 -12.27 -5.92
CA GLN A 73 1.12 -12.71 -5.82
C GLN A 73 2.07 -11.51 -5.83
N ARG A 74 1.90 -10.58 -6.77
CA ARG A 74 2.76 -9.40 -6.85
C ARG A 74 2.68 -8.51 -5.62
N SER A 75 1.49 -8.38 -5.04
CA SER A 75 1.30 -7.66 -3.77
C SER A 75 2.04 -8.34 -2.61
N GLU A 76 2.04 -9.68 -2.57
CA GLU A 76 2.85 -10.44 -1.59
C GLU A 76 4.34 -10.21 -1.83
N ASP A 77 4.82 -10.32 -3.07
CA ASP A 77 6.24 -10.16 -3.40
C ASP A 77 6.75 -8.76 -3.01
N LEU A 78 5.98 -7.71 -3.29
CA LEU A 78 6.31 -6.33 -2.90
C LEU A 78 6.33 -6.16 -1.37
N ARG A 79 5.43 -6.83 -0.64
CA ARG A 79 5.40 -6.79 0.83
C ARG A 79 6.62 -7.49 1.41
N GLU A 80 6.98 -8.67 0.90
CA GLU A 80 8.13 -9.42 1.40
C GLU A 80 9.45 -8.70 1.08
N LEU A 81 9.56 -8.09 -0.11
CA LEU A 81 10.70 -7.22 -0.45
C LEU A 81 10.80 -6.03 0.53
N PHE A 82 9.69 -5.34 0.81
CA PHE A 82 9.69 -4.25 1.79
C PHE A 82 10.18 -4.70 3.17
N LYS A 83 9.72 -5.87 3.67
CA LYS A 83 10.19 -6.43 4.94
C LYS A 83 11.68 -6.75 4.91
N SER A 84 12.19 -7.31 3.81
CA SER A 84 13.61 -7.59 3.62
C SER A 84 14.44 -6.32 3.70
N LEU A 85 13.97 -5.23 3.09
CA LEU A 85 14.64 -3.92 3.13
C LEU A 85 14.67 -3.33 4.56
N LEU A 86 13.63 -3.57 5.37
CA LEU A 86 13.59 -3.13 6.77
C LEU A 86 14.51 -3.96 7.68
N GLY A 87 14.64 -5.26 7.42
CA GLY A 87 15.45 -6.18 8.23
C GLY A 87 16.96 -6.05 8.05
N GLY A 88 17.41 -5.25 7.06
CA GLY A 88 18.79 -5.26 6.58
C GLY A 88 19.15 -6.59 5.92
N GLU A 89 20.31 -6.66 5.27
CA GLU A 89 20.86 -7.91 4.73
C GLU A 89 21.31 -8.83 5.88
N THR A 90 20.39 -9.33 6.69
CA THR A 90 20.68 -10.45 7.58
C THR A 90 20.52 -11.72 6.77
N ASP A 91 21.56 -12.57 6.80
CA ASP A 91 21.73 -13.88 6.14
C ASP A 91 20.56 -14.87 6.38
N GLN A 92 19.36 -14.54 5.91
CA GLN A 92 18.20 -15.41 5.87
C GLN A 92 17.82 -15.67 4.42
N GLN A 93 18.82 -16.15 3.67
CA GLN A 93 18.60 -17.04 2.55
C GLN A 93 18.13 -18.41 3.08
N ALA A 94 17.02 -18.41 3.81
CA ALA A 94 16.40 -19.60 4.35
C ALA A 94 14.92 -19.61 3.96
N LYS A 95 14.63 -20.33 2.88
CA LYS A 95 13.34 -21.00 2.58
C LYS A 95 12.19 -20.13 2.03
N SER A 96 12.44 -19.30 1.02
CA SER A 96 11.37 -18.90 0.10
C SER A 96 11.68 -19.51 -1.27
N SER A 97 10.81 -20.41 -1.75
CA SER A 97 10.89 -21.09 -3.04
C SER A 97 10.41 -20.22 -4.22
N SER A 98 10.26 -18.92 -4.00
CA SER A 98 9.85 -17.94 -5.01
C SER A 98 11.08 -17.12 -5.44
N PRO A 99 11.23 -16.78 -6.74
CA PRO A 99 12.28 -15.85 -7.14
C PRO A 99 12.12 -14.56 -6.34
N VAL A 100 13.15 -14.22 -5.56
CA VAL A 100 13.16 -13.02 -4.74
C VAL A 100 13.11 -11.84 -5.71
N LEU A 101 12.02 -11.07 -5.65
CA LEU A 101 11.87 -9.85 -6.42
C LEU A 101 12.95 -8.86 -5.95
N SER A 102 13.87 -8.47 -6.84
CA SER A 102 14.93 -7.51 -6.49
C SER A 102 14.45 -6.06 -6.67
N PRO A 103 14.98 -5.10 -5.89
CA PRO A 103 14.70 -3.67 -6.06
C PRO A 103 14.85 -3.16 -7.50
N GLU A 104 15.85 -3.67 -8.23
CA GLU A 104 16.20 -3.28 -9.60
C GLU A 104 15.15 -3.73 -10.64
N ASP A 105 14.37 -4.75 -10.31
CA ASP A 105 13.34 -5.32 -11.19
C ASP A 105 12.00 -4.57 -11.11
N LEU A 106 11.88 -3.59 -10.20
CA LEU A 106 10.65 -2.85 -9.95
C LEU A 106 10.40 -1.75 -10.98
N SER A 107 9.16 -1.63 -11.45
CA SER A 107 8.70 -0.45 -12.18
C SER A 107 8.69 0.78 -11.27
N ASP A 108 8.69 1.98 -11.85
CA ASP A 108 8.57 3.23 -11.07
C ASP A 108 7.28 3.24 -10.24
N GLU A 109 6.19 2.66 -10.76
CA GLU A 109 4.91 2.54 -10.05
C GLU A 109 4.98 1.49 -8.93
N GLU A 110 5.67 0.38 -9.13
CA GLU A 110 5.92 -0.63 -8.10
C GLU A 110 6.79 -0.09 -6.99
N TRP A 111 7.86 0.64 -7.34
CA TRP A 111 8.72 1.33 -6.38
C TRP A 111 7.94 2.36 -5.57
N TYR A 112 7.12 3.17 -6.23
CA TYR A 112 6.25 4.13 -5.55
C TYR A 112 5.29 3.45 -4.56
N TYR A 113 4.65 2.35 -4.95
CA TYR A 113 3.76 1.59 -4.07
C TYR A 113 4.53 0.97 -2.90
N LEU A 114 5.72 0.41 -3.14
CA LEU A 114 6.58 -0.15 -2.10
C LEU A 114 7.00 0.92 -1.09
N VAL A 115 7.46 2.09 -1.55
CA VAL A 115 7.84 3.20 -0.65
C VAL A 115 6.62 3.75 0.10
N CYS A 116 5.40 3.65 -0.45
CA CYS A 116 4.20 4.00 0.33
C CYS A 116 4.09 3.17 1.62
N MET A 117 4.60 1.94 1.67
CA MET A 117 4.55 1.08 2.86
C MET A 117 5.32 1.64 4.06
N SER A 118 6.28 2.55 3.83
CA SER A 118 7.05 3.18 4.92
C SER A 118 6.37 4.40 5.55
N PHE A 119 5.23 4.84 5.03
CA PHE A 119 4.59 6.05 5.53
C PHE A 119 3.88 5.80 6.85
N VAL A 120 3.96 6.80 7.72
CA VAL A 120 3.25 6.88 9.00
C VAL A 120 2.50 8.21 9.01
N PHE A 121 1.29 8.22 9.56
CA PHE A 121 0.46 9.42 9.65
C PHE A 121 0.02 9.65 11.09
N ASN A 122 0.34 10.82 11.66
CA ASN A 122 -0.24 11.24 12.93
C ASN A 122 -1.72 11.67 12.74
N PRO A 123 -2.49 11.78 13.83
CA PRO A 123 -3.85 12.32 13.76
C PRO A 123 -3.91 13.66 13.02
N GLY A 124 -4.76 13.76 12.00
CA GLY A 124 -4.91 14.98 11.19
C GLY A 124 -3.81 15.25 10.15
N GLU A 125 -2.82 14.37 9.99
CA GLU A 125 -1.77 14.50 8.98
C GLU A 125 -2.08 13.74 7.69
N GLY A 126 -1.76 14.37 6.55
CA GLY A 126 -2.02 13.81 5.23
C GLY A 126 -3.50 13.46 5.00
N LEU A 127 -3.78 12.67 3.96
CA LEU A 127 -5.13 12.17 3.71
C LEU A 127 -5.59 11.16 4.78
N PRO A 128 -4.78 10.13 5.15
CA PRO A 128 -5.23 9.11 6.10
C PRO A 128 -5.53 9.65 7.50
N GLY A 129 -4.62 10.44 8.06
CA GLY A 129 -4.79 11.00 9.40
C GLY A 129 -5.99 11.96 9.46
N ARG A 130 -6.25 12.74 8.41
CA ARG A 130 -7.41 13.63 8.35
C ARG A 130 -8.73 12.87 8.19
N ALA A 131 -8.77 11.86 7.32
CA ALA A 131 -9.97 11.06 7.10
C ALA A 131 -10.40 10.37 8.40
N LEU A 132 -9.45 9.77 9.13
CA LEU A 132 -9.72 9.14 10.43
C LEU A 132 -10.18 10.15 11.50
N THR A 133 -9.45 11.27 11.68
CA THR A 133 -9.80 12.28 12.70
C THR A 133 -11.18 12.89 12.44
N ASN A 134 -11.49 13.19 11.17
CA ASN A 134 -12.76 13.82 10.79
C ASN A 134 -13.90 12.81 10.65
N LYS A 135 -13.61 11.51 10.57
CA LYS A 135 -14.57 10.42 10.30
C LYS A 135 -15.34 10.65 9.01
N GLN A 136 -14.64 11.12 7.97
CA GLN A 136 -15.24 11.45 6.68
C GLN A 136 -14.30 11.03 5.54
N PRO A 137 -14.85 10.51 4.44
CA PRO A 137 -14.04 10.20 3.27
C PRO A 137 -13.51 11.49 2.65
N ILE A 138 -12.25 11.47 2.23
CA ILE A 138 -11.59 12.59 1.55
C ILE A 138 -11.25 12.17 0.12
N TRP A 139 -11.74 12.96 -0.82
CA TRP A 139 -11.52 12.78 -2.25
C TRP A 139 -10.57 13.85 -2.75
N LEU A 140 -9.49 13.41 -3.40
CA LEU A 140 -8.52 14.30 -4.02
C LEU A 140 -8.49 14.03 -5.53
N CYS A 141 -8.96 15.02 -6.28
CA CYS A 141 -8.81 15.08 -7.73
C CYS A 141 -7.53 15.85 -8.07
N ASN A 142 -6.84 15.42 -9.13
CA ASN A 142 -5.56 15.98 -9.55
C ASN A 142 -4.51 15.96 -8.44
N ALA A 143 -4.38 14.82 -7.75
CA ALA A 143 -3.49 14.69 -6.60
C ALA A 143 -2.01 14.96 -6.94
N GLN A 144 -1.62 14.86 -8.22
CA GLN A 144 -0.30 15.28 -8.70
C GLN A 144 0.00 16.78 -8.47
N TYR A 145 -1.01 17.64 -8.32
CA TYR A 145 -0.83 19.07 -8.04
C TYR A 145 -1.11 19.44 -6.58
N ALA A 146 -1.46 18.47 -5.74
CA ALA A 146 -1.77 18.74 -4.34
C ALA A 146 -0.51 19.16 -3.57
N ASP A 147 -0.73 20.02 -2.56
CA ASP A 147 0.29 20.40 -1.59
C ASP A 147 0.78 19.14 -0.83
N SER A 148 2.09 19.04 -0.59
CA SER A 148 2.69 17.88 0.08
C SER A 148 2.22 17.72 1.53
N LYS A 149 1.73 18.78 2.19
CA LYS A 149 1.08 18.69 3.51
C LYS A 149 -0.28 17.98 3.46
N VAL A 150 -0.96 18.03 2.31
CA VAL A 150 -2.25 17.36 2.09
C VAL A 150 -2.02 15.94 1.57
N PHE A 151 -1.15 15.81 0.57
CA PHE A 151 -0.78 14.53 -0.02
C PHE A 151 0.75 14.36 0.09
N SER A 152 1.20 13.80 1.21
CA SER A 152 2.64 13.60 1.52
C SER A 152 3.38 12.80 0.46
N ARG A 153 2.66 11.95 -0.26
CA ARG A 153 3.18 11.11 -1.35
C ARG A 153 3.25 11.82 -2.70
N SER A 154 2.78 13.07 -2.80
CA SER A 154 2.79 13.85 -4.05
C SER A 154 4.19 14.05 -4.61
N LEU A 155 5.18 14.30 -3.74
CA LEU A 155 6.57 14.50 -4.17
C LEU A 155 7.19 13.20 -4.70
N LEU A 156 6.95 12.08 -4.01
CA LEU A 156 7.38 10.75 -4.44
C LEU A 156 6.75 10.37 -5.79
N ALA A 157 5.46 10.66 -5.98
CA ALA A 157 4.79 10.44 -7.26
C ALA A 157 5.43 11.28 -8.38
N LYS A 158 5.74 12.56 -8.10
CA LYS A 158 6.39 13.45 -9.08
C LYS A 158 7.78 12.96 -9.46
N SER A 159 8.61 12.53 -8.50
CA SER A 159 9.96 12.03 -8.78
C SER A 159 9.95 10.75 -9.61
N ALA A 160 8.92 9.92 -9.45
CA ALA A 160 8.71 8.71 -10.24
C ALA A 160 7.94 8.95 -11.55
N SER A 161 7.66 10.22 -11.92
CA SER A 161 6.83 10.59 -13.08
C SER A 161 5.42 9.96 -13.09
N ILE A 162 4.88 9.63 -11.92
CA ILE A 162 3.56 9.02 -11.74
C ILE A 162 2.49 10.10 -11.65
N GLN A 163 1.46 9.98 -12.49
CA GLN A 163 0.29 10.85 -12.43
C GLN A 163 -0.77 10.25 -11.50
N VAL A 164 -0.74 10.61 -10.22
CA VAL A 164 -1.83 10.27 -9.28
C VAL A 164 -3.03 11.18 -9.54
N ARG A 165 -3.89 10.79 -10.49
CA ARG A 165 -5.04 11.61 -10.88
C ARG A 165 -6.13 11.65 -9.83
N ARG A 166 -6.32 10.55 -9.09
CA ARG A 166 -7.35 10.41 -8.05
C ARG A 166 -6.75 9.70 -6.85
N SER A 167 -7.02 10.21 -5.66
CA SER A 167 -6.72 9.55 -4.40
C SER A 167 -7.90 9.70 -3.47
N ILE A 168 -8.32 8.60 -2.85
CA ILE A 168 -9.46 8.57 -1.93
C ILE A 168 -9.00 7.88 -0.65
N CYS A 169 -9.31 8.51 0.48
CA CYS A 169 -9.18 7.89 1.78
C CYS A 169 -10.58 7.80 2.40
N ILE A 170 -10.93 6.62 2.90
CA ILE A 170 -12.23 6.31 3.50
C ILE A 170 -12.02 6.06 4.98
#